data_AF-A0A6L5WIR5-F1
#
_entry.id   AF-A0A6L5WIR5-F1
#
_cell.length_a   1.000
_cell.length_b   1.000
_cell.length_c   1.000
_cell.angle_alpha   90.00
_cell.angle_beta   90.00
_cell.angle_gamma   90.00
#
_symmetry.space_group_name_H-M   'P 1'
#
loop_
_entity.id
_entity.type
_entity.pdbx_description
1 polymer ?
#
loop_
_entity_poly.entity_id
_entity_poly.type
_entity_poly.pdbx_seq_one_letter_code
_entity_poly.pdbx_strand_id
1 'polypeptide(L)'
;MAATERIEIGYKLVSKKDYPGFYHTYFIYTDKNGKKYFLRGGPDESSRAYSLVSDKLFGIKNPFKVESGEYRDGSPDYPLDGKEYPSEIIKQGKDLSKKWDDMVNGANKYNNGKYGYDASEQNCNTLTGTILRENGLPKPKYNGYTGYWAPGLDNDMNDNIKPEPPLDPLQFPIFPRQ
;
A
#
# COMPACT_ATOMS: atom_id res chain seq x y z
N MET A 1 4.42 -34.05 2.54
CA MET A 1 5.44 -32.98 2.37
C MET A 1 5.00 -31.78 3.18
N ALA A 2 5.89 -31.13 3.94
CA ALA A 2 5.52 -29.87 4.59
C ALA A 2 5.20 -28.83 3.51
N ALA A 3 4.09 -28.10 3.65
CA ALA A 3 3.76 -27.04 2.69
C ALA A 3 4.83 -25.95 2.76
N THR A 4 5.15 -25.37 1.61
CA THR A 4 6.14 -24.30 1.50
C THR A 4 5.45 -22.96 1.74
N GLU A 5 5.98 -22.17 2.66
CA GLU A 5 5.52 -20.81 2.91
C GLU A 5 6.00 -19.88 1.80
N ARG A 6 5.22 -18.84 1.52
CA ARG A 6 5.53 -17.87 0.45
C ARG A 6 5.16 -16.45 0.84
N ILE A 7 5.99 -15.52 0.40
CA ILE A 7 5.74 -14.08 0.42
C ILE A 7 5.62 -13.64 -1.04
N GLU A 8 4.51 -12.98 -1.36
CA GLU A 8 4.15 -12.53 -2.69
C GLU A 8 3.87 -11.03 -2.69
N ILE A 9 4.00 -10.39 -3.86
CA ILE A 9 3.39 -9.09 -4.15
C ILE A 9 2.14 -9.32 -4.98
N GLY A 10 0.99 -8.85 -4.50
CA GLY A 10 -0.24 -8.76 -5.27
C GLY A 10 -0.33 -7.43 -6.01
N TYR A 11 -0.97 -7.43 -7.19
CA TYR A 11 -1.16 -6.27 -8.05
C TYR A 11 -2.64 -6.02 -8.32
N LYS A 12 -3.20 -5.00 -7.66
CA LYS A 12 -4.59 -4.59 -7.86
C LYS A 12 -4.65 -3.36 -8.76
N LEU A 13 -5.36 -3.46 -9.88
CA LEU A 13 -5.53 -2.33 -10.79
C LEU A 13 -6.41 -1.24 -10.15
N VAL A 14 -5.89 -0.01 -10.06
CA VAL A 14 -6.55 1.15 -9.45
C VAL A 14 -7.18 2.07 -10.51
N SER A 15 -6.49 2.28 -11.63
CA SER A 15 -6.99 3.12 -12.73
C SER A 15 -6.53 2.58 -14.08
N LYS A 16 -7.43 2.61 -15.06
CA LYS A 16 -7.14 2.37 -16.50
C LYS A 16 -7.06 3.65 -17.33
N LYS A 17 -7.36 4.82 -16.74
CA LYS A 17 -7.48 6.07 -17.51
C LYS A 17 -6.14 6.56 -18.05
N ASP A 18 -5.05 6.19 -17.40
CA ASP A 18 -3.70 6.57 -17.75
C ASP A 18 -2.99 5.30 -18.24
N TYR A 19 -2.97 5.06 -19.55
CA TYR A 19 -2.27 3.89 -20.12
C TYR A 19 -0.80 3.93 -19.71
N PRO A 20 -0.24 2.84 -19.14
CA PRO A 20 -0.65 1.43 -19.18
C PRO A 20 -1.48 0.92 -17.99
N GLY A 21 -2.00 1.81 -17.15
CA GLY A 21 -2.78 1.50 -15.95
C GLY A 21 -1.90 1.47 -14.70
N PHE A 22 -2.46 1.97 -13.59
CA PHE A 22 -1.76 2.04 -12.31
C PHE A 22 -2.18 0.91 -11.39
N TYR A 23 -1.19 0.22 -10.84
CA TYR A 23 -1.39 -0.87 -9.90
C TYR A 23 -1.03 -0.44 -8.47
N HIS A 24 -1.87 -0.87 -7.54
CA HIS A 24 -1.62 -0.89 -6.11
C HIS A 24 -0.96 -2.22 -5.74
N THR A 25 0.18 -2.13 -5.07
CA THR A 25 0.92 -3.29 -4.56
C THR A 25 0.68 -3.51 -3.07
N TYR A 26 0.61 -4.78 -2.69
CA TYR A 26 0.46 -5.21 -1.31
C TYR A 26 1.15 -6.57 -1.14
N PHE A 27 1.56 -6.90 0.07
CA PHE A 27 2.13 -8.22 0.34
C PHE A 27 1.02 -9.23 0.62
N ILE A 28 1.26 -10.47 0.19
CA ILE A 28 0.51 -11.65 0.60
C ILE A 28 1.50 -12.64 1.20
N TYR A 29 1.26 -13.10 2.42
CA TYR A 29 1.99 -14.19 3.04
C TYR A 29 1.09 -15.41 3.15
N THR A 30 1.56 -16.58 2.71
CA THR A 30 0.89 -17.87 2.92
C THR A 30 1.71 -18.71 3.88
N ASP A 31 1.10 -19.10 5.00
CA ASP A 31 1.73 -19.92 6.04
C ASP A 31 1.81 -21.41 5.66
N LYS A 32 2.45 -22.21 6.53
CA LYS A 32 2.57 -23.68 6.36
C LYS A 32 1.25 -24.44 6.32
N ASN A 33 0.14 -23.81 6.71
CA ASN A 33 -1.20 -24.40 6.70
C ASN A 33 -2.03 -23.91 5.49
N GLY A 34 -1.45 -23.06 4.63
CA GLY A 34 -2.14 -22.44 3.50
C GLY A 34 -2.97 -21.21 3.85
N LYS A 35 -2.91 -20.73 5.10
CA LYS A 35 -3.61 -19.52 5.53
C LYS A 35 -2.89 -18.29 5.00
N LYS A 36 -3.65 -17.36 4.41
CA LYS A 36 -3.12 -16.14 3.80
C LYS A 36 -3.26 -14.93 4.73
N TYR A 37 -2.29 -14.03 4.66
CA TYR A 37 -2.22 -12.77 5.39
C TYR A 37 -1.83 -11.64 4.44
N PHE A 38 -2.27 -10.42 4.71
CA PHE A 38 -1.92 -9.24 3.91
C PHE A 38 -1.16 -8.21 4.74
N LEU A 39 -0.39 -7.37 4.05
CA LEU A 39 0.22 -6.15 4.55
C LEU A 39 0.18 -5.10 3.44
N ARG A 40 -0.41 -3.93 3.70
CA ARG A 40 -0.61 -2.86 2.73
C ARG A 40 -0.36 -1.48 3.34
N GLY A 41 -0.03 -0.52 2.48
CA GLY A 41 -0.01 0.91 2.79
C GLY A 41 -1.13 1.64 2.04
N GLY A 42 -1.58 2.76 2.57
CA GLY A 42 -2.63 3.58 1.96
C GLY A 42 -2.88 4.88 2.71
N PRO A 43 -3.79 5.73 2.21
CA PRO A 43 -4.27 6.86 2.99
C PRO A 43 -5.08 6.36 4.20
N ASP A 44 -5.00 7.07 5.32
CA ASP A 44 -5.88 6.82 6.46
C ASP A 44 -7.27 7.40 6.18
N GLU A 45 -8.12 6.61 5.54
CA GLU A 45 -9.49 7.00 5.19
C GLU A 45 -10.39 7.23 6.42
N SER A 46 -9.96 6.78 7.60
CA SER A 46 -10.68 6.98 8.87
C SER A 46 -10.29 8.26 9.59
N SER A 47 -9.23 8.93 9.15
CA SER A 47 -8.78 10.18 9.72
C SER A 47 -9.81 11.29 9.49
N ARG A 48 -10.04 12.14 10.49
CA ARG A 48 -10.81 13.39 10.31
C ARG A 48 -10.18 14.34 9.29
N ALA A 49 -8.89 14.17 9.00
CA ALA A 49 -8.18 14.90 7.95
C ALA A 49 -8.40 14.32 6.55
N TYR A 50 -9.02 13.15 6.43
CA TYR A 50 -9.22 12.50 5.14
C TYR A 50 -10.20 13.28 4.28
N SER A 51 -9.76 13.65 3.07
CA SER A 51 -10.65 14.23 2.07
C SER A 51 -10.23 13.85 0.65
N LEU A 52 -11.05 13.01 0.02
CA LEU A 52 -10.91 12.57 -1.38
C LEU A 52 -10.87 13.74 -2.37
N VAL A 53 -11.59 14.83 -2.06
CA VAL A 53 -11.67 16.02 -2.91
C VAL A 53 -10.41 16.87 -2.76
N SER A 54 -9.84 16.96 -1.55
CA SER A 54 -8.71 17.86 -1.29
C SER A 54 -7.36 17.30 -1.67
N ASP A 55 -7.17 15.98 -1.60
CA ASP A 55 -5.98 15.33 -2.17
C ASP A 55 -5.88 15.63 -3.68
N LYS A 56 -7.01 15.55 -4.39
CA LYS A 56 -7.09 15.76 -5.85
C LYS A 56 -7.09 17.21 -6.32
N LEU A 57 -7.76 18.13 -5.61
CA LEU A 57 -7.85 19.55 -6.02
C LEU A 57 -6.80 20.46 -5.37
N PHE A 58 -6.37 20.13 -4.15
CA PHE A 58 -5.61 21.04 -3.30
C PHE A 58 -4.25 20.45 -2.84
N GLY A 59 -3.93 19.20 -3.21
CA GLY A 59 -2.63 18.58 -2.89
C GLY A 59 -2.46 18.17 -1.43
N ILE A 60 -3.57 17.96 -0.70
CA ILE A 60 -3.53 17.72 0.74
C ILE A 60 -3.07 16.31 1.06
N LYS A 61 -1.99 16.23 1.83
CA LYS A 61 -1.39 14.97 2.25
C LYS A 61 -2.14 14.39 3.44
N ASN A 62 -2.99 13.38 3.19
CA ASN A 62 -3.69 12.63 4.24
C ASN A 62 -2.69 11.90 5.14
N PRO A 63 -3.01 11.52 6.39
CA PRO A 63 -2.13 10.62 7.15
C PRO A 63 -1.92 9.29 6.42
N PHE A 64 -0.69 8.78 6.47
CA PHE A 64 -0.36 7.46 5.96
C PHE A 64 -0.82 6.38 6.94
N LYS A 65 -1.40 5.30 6.41
CA LYS A 65 -1.86 4.15 7.19
C LYS A 65 -1.18 2.87 6.71
N VAL A 66 -0.81 2.03 7.68
CA VAL A 66 -0.43 0.64 7.44
C VAL A 66 -1.51 -0.27 7.98
N GLU A 67 -1.87 -1.28 7.19
CA GLU A 67 -2.85 -2.29 7.58
C GLU A 67 -2.30 -3.68 7.31
N SER A 68 -2.52 -4.59 8.25
CA SER A 68 -2.18 -6.00 8.11
C SER A 68 -3.23 -6.87 8.79
N GLY A 69 -3.42 -8.07 8.28
CA GLY A 69 -4.38 -9.01 8.85
C GLY A 69 -4.48 -10.29 8.05
N GLU A 70 -5.50 -11.10 8.35
CA GLU A 70 -5.82 -12.27 7.55
C GLU A 70 -6.38 -11.85 6.18
N TYR A 71 -5.88 -12.48 5.11
CA TYR A 71 -6.32 -12.24 3.75
C TYR A 71 -7.44 -13.22 3.36
N ARG A 72 -8.67 -12.75 3.48
CA ARG A 72 -9.92 -13.51 3.27
C ARG A 72 -11.02 -12.62 2.69
N ASP A 73 -12.16 -13.21 2.36
CA ASP A 73 -13.33 -12.45 1.91
C ASP A 73 -13.67 -11.30 2.88
N GLY A 74 -13.94 -10.12 2.32
CA GLY A 74 -14.13 -8.86 3.04
C GLY A 74 -12.86 -8.17 3.57
N SER A 75 -11.67 -8.77 3.44
CA SER A 75 -10.42 -8.08 3.76
C SER A 75 -10.00 -7.09 2.67
N PRO A 76 -9.21 -6.05 3.01
CA PRO A 76 -8.63 -5.15 2.01
C PRO A 76 -7.91 -5.91 0.89
N ASP A 77 -8.09 -5.42 -0.34
CA ASP A 77 -7.47 -5.98 -1.55
C ASP A 77 -7.81 -7.45 -1.85
N TYR A 78 -8.82 -8.02 -1.19
CA TYR A 78 -9.41 -9.29 -1.59
C TYR A 78 -10.28 -9.11 -2.85
N PRO A 79 -10.20 -10.01 -3.85
CA PRO A 79 -10.99 -9.87 -5.06
C PRO A 79 -12.49 -9.99 -4.81
N LEU A 80 -13.26 -9.02 -5.29
CA LEU A 80 -14.72 -8.98 -5.12
C LEU A 80 -15.45 -9.94 -6.07
N ASP A 81 -14.85 -10.29 -7.20
CA ASP A 81 -15.41 -11.18 -8.23
C ASP A 81 -14.91 -12.62 -8.11
N GLY A 82 -14.18 -12.94 -7.03
CA GLY A 82 -13.56 -14.24 -6.79
C GLY A 82 -12.38 -14.57 -7.71
N LYS A 83 -11.96 -13.65 -8.59
CA LYS A 83 -10.80 -13.86 -9.46
C LYS A 83 -9.56 -13.28 -8.80
N GLU A 84 -8.61 -14.15 -8.45
CA GLU A 84 -7.34 -13.71 -7.85
C GLU A 84 -6.68 -12.62 -8.71
N TYR A 85 -6.27 -11.53 -8.06
CA TYR A 85 -5.42 -10.53 -8.68
C TYR A 85 -4.07 -11.15 -9.04
N PRO A 86 -3.38 -10.66 -10.10
CA PRO A 86 -2.04 -11.11 -10.40
C PRO A 86 -1.11 -10.97 -9.19
N SER A 87 -0.25 -11.96 -8.99
CA SER A 87 0.79 -11.92 -7.96
C SER A 87 2.15 -12.42 -8.46
N GLU A 88 3.20 -12.05 -7.75
CA GLU A 88 4.56 -12.53 -7.97
C GLU A 88 5.16 -13.06 -6.66
N ILE A 89 5.73 -14.27 -6.68
CA ILE A 89 6.45 -14.82 -5.54
C ILE A 89 7.80 -14.10 -5.39
N ILE A 90 7.96 -13.40 -4.26
CA ILE A 90 9.20 -12.71 -3.88
C ILE A 90 10.13 -13.67 -3.15
N LYS A 91 9.57 -14.51 -2.27
CA LYS A 91 10.33 -15.47 -1.49
C LYS A 91 9.49 -16.70 -1.19
N GLN A 92 10.12 -17.87 -1.21
CA GLN A 92 9.54 -19.14 -0.79
C GLN A 92 10.53 -19.89 0.12
N GLY A 93 10.02 -20.64 1.09
CA GLY A 93 10.86 -21.35 2.06
C GLY A 93 10.07 -22.27 2.99
N LYS A 94 10.78 -23.06 3.78
CA LYS A 94 10.17 -23.97 4.77
C LYS A 94 9.54 -23.23 5.95
N ASP A 95 10.13 -22.09 6.31
CA ASP A 95 9.67 -21.22 7.38
C ASP A 95 10.08 -19.77 7.04
N LEU A 96 9.09 -18.93 6.81
CA LEU A 96 9.15 -17.51 6.57
C LEU A 96 8.37 -16.75 7.64
N SER A 97 7.77 -17.41 8.63
CA SER A 97 6.93 -16.79 9.67
C SER A 97 7.64 -15.65 10.38
N LYS A 98 8.87 -15.86 10.86
CA LYS A 98 9.67 -14.80 11.48
C LYS A 98 9.94 -13.64 10.51
N LYS A 99 10.23 -13.94 9.24
CA LYS A 99 10.48 -12.90 8.22
C LYS A 99 9.22 -12.07 7.96
N TRP A 100 8.05 -12.71 7.94
CA TRP A 100 6.78 -12.03 7.85
C TRP A 100 6.52 -11.11 9.06
N ASP A 101 6.77 -11.60 10.27
CA ASP A 101 6.64 -10.80 11.49
C ASP A 101 7.59 -9.59 11.48
N ASP A 102 8.84 -9.78 11.05
CA ASP A 102 9.82 -8.70 10.89
C ASP A 102 9.32 -7.64 9.89
N MET A 103 8.69 -8.04 8.78
CA MET A 103 8.10 -7.14 7.79
C MET A 103 6.92 -6.34 8.35
N VAL A 104 5.98 -7.01 9.03
CA VAL A 104 4.81 -6.36 9.64
C VAL A 104 5.25 -5.37 10.72
N ASN A 105 6.17 -5.77 11.59
CA ASN A 105 6.73 -4.90 12.64
C ASN A 105 7.51 -3.73 12.05
N GLY A 106 8.27 -3.96 10.97
CA GLY A 106 8.95 -2.90 10.20
C GLY A 106 7.95 -1.88 9.66
N ALA A 107 6.89 -2.36 9.02
CA ALA A 107 5.86 -1.51 8.43
C ALA A 107 5.09 -0.69 9.48
N ASN A 108 4.76 -1.27 10.63
CA ASN A 108 4.02 -0.58 11.69
C ASN A 108 4.72 0.67 12.24
N LYS A 109 6.05 0.82 12.05
CA LYS A 109 6.78 2.05 12.39
C LYS A 109 6.26 3.27 11.64
N TYR A 110 5.71 3.07 10.44
CA TYR A 110 5.16 4.12 9.58
C TYR A 110 3.69 4.47 9.93
N ASN A 111 3.04 3.64 10.75
CA ASN A 111 1.63 3.78 11.14
C ASN A 111 1.46 4.62 12.42
N ASN A 112 2.03 5.82 12.45
CA ASN A 112 2.12 6.63 13.67
C ASN A 112 1.63 8.08 13.50
N GLY A 113 1.00 8.39 12.36
CA GLY A 113 0.51 9.73 12.04
C GLY A 113 1.58 10.76 11.70
N LYS A 114 2.87 10.39 11.60
CA LYS A 114 3.95 11.32 11.21
C LYS A 114 4.20 11.36 9.71
N TYR A 115 3.82 10.30 9.00
CA TYR A 115 4.00 10.17 7.55
C TYR A 115 2.72 10.58 6.82
N GLY A 116 2.87 11.39 5.78
CA GLY A 116 1.79 11.81 4.89
C GLY A 116 1.67 10.88 3.68
N TYR A 117 0.46 10.64 3.23
CA TYR A 117 0.17 9.98 1.97
C TYR A 117 0.15 11.03 0.85
N ASP A 118 0.97 10.81 -0.16
CA ASP A 118 1.04 11.63 -1.38
C ASP A 118 0.97 10.66 -2.57
N ALA A 119 -0.10 10.76 -3.36
CA ALA A 119 -0.33 9.85 -4.49
C ALA A 119 0.82 9.83 -5.51
N SER A 120 1.60 10.91 -5.61
CA SER A 120 2.69 11.07 -6.57
C SER A 120 4.07 10.65 -6.02
N GLU A 121 4.30 10.79 -4.71
CA GLU A 121 5.63 10.58 -4.10
C GLU A 121 5.65 9.48 -3.02
N GLN A 122 4.75 9.52 -2.03
CA GLN A 122 4.68 8.58 -0.89
C GLN A 122 3.30 7.94 -0.82
N ASN A 123 3.09 6.95 -1.68
CA ASN A 123 1.81 6.31 -1.89
C ASN A 123 1.82 4.85 -1.37
N CYS A 124 0.78 4.10 -1.69
CA CYS A 124 0.64 2.72 -1.27
C CYS A 124 1.81 1.81 -1.70
N ASN A 125 2.40 2.07 -2.86
CA ASN A 125 3.51 1.29 -3.40
C ASN A 125 4.85 1.63 -2.72
N THR A 126 5.00 2.86 -2.21
CA THR A 126 6.20 3.30 -1.47
C THR A 126 6.46 2.44 -0.25
N LEU A 127 5.42 2.08 0.51
CA LEU A 127 5.56 1.17 1.65
C LEU A 127 6.05 -0.20 1.19
N THR A 128 5.46 -0.78 0.14
CA THR A 128 5.87 -2.09 -0.39
C THR A 128 7.35 -2.10 -0.76
N GLY A 129 7.80 -1.09 -1.52
CA GLY A 129 9.20 -0.92 -1.88
C GLY A 129 10.12 -0.84 -0.68
N THR A 130 9.75 0.00 0.29
CA THR A 130 10.54 0.24 1.51
C THR A 130 10.70 -1.05 2.30
N ILE A 131 9.62 -1.81 2.51
CA ILE A 131 9.66 -3.06 3.27
C ILE A 131 10.46 -4.14 2.56
N LEU A 132 10.42 -4.21 1.21
CA LEU A 132 11.31 -5.11 0.45
C LEU A 132 12.78 -4.80 0.74
N ARG A 133 13.17 -3.52 0.65
CA ARG A 133 14.56 -3.08 0.88
C ARG A 133 15.01 -3.32 2.32
N GLU A 134 14.22 -2.89 3.30
CA GLU A 134 14.54 -3.06 4.73
C GLU A 134 14.72 -4.53 5.14
N ASN A 135 14.05 -5.45 4.44
CA ASN A 135 14.09 -6.88 4.75
C ASN A 135 15.05 -7.69 3.86
N GLY A 136 15.79 -7.03 2.96
CA GLY A 136 16.69 -7.65 2.01
C GLY A 136 16.00 -8.60 1.04
N LEU A 137 14.76 -8.29 0.65
CA LEU A 137 13.97 -9.06 -0.31
C LEU A 137 14.20 -8.55 -1.74
N PRO A 138 14.12 -9.43 -2.76
CA PRO A 138 14.27 -9.01 -4.14
C PRO A 138 13.13 -8.08 -4.56
N LYS A 139 13.43 -7.15 -5.48
CA LYS A 139 12.39 -6.35 -6.14
C LYS A 139 11.52 -7.25 -7.03
N PRO A 140 10.22 -6.94 -7.18
CA PRO A 140 9.38 -7.63 -8.14
C PRO A 140 9.90 -7.41 -9.57
N LYS A 141 9.85 -8.47 -10.37
CA LYS A 141 10.28 -8.48 -11.78
C LYS A 141 9.21 -7.97 -12.72
N TYR A 142 7.94 -8.04 -12.33
CA TYR A 142 6.82 -7.68 -13.19
C TYR A 142 6.35 -6.23 -13.00
N ASN A 143 6.99 -5.45 -12.13
CA ASN A 143 6.77 -4.01 -12.05
C ASN A 143 7.44 -3.29 -13.24
N GLY A 144 6.67 -2.55 -14.02
CA GLY A 144 7.19 -1.75 -15.12
C GLY A 144 6.10 -1.29 -16.09
N TYR A 145 6.47 -0.39 -17.01
CA TYR A 145 5.54 0.21 -17.97
C TYR A 145 4.86 -0.83 -18.90
N THR A 146 5.54 -1.93 -19.22
CA THR A 146 4.96 -3.04 -20.00
C THR A 146 4.37 -4.15 -19.14
N GLY A 147 4.31 -3.95 -17.81
CA GLY A 147 3.84 -4.93 -16.83
C GLY A 147 2.85 -4.29 -15.84
N TYR A 148 2.97 -4.65 -14.56
CA TYR A 148 2.13 -4.10 -13.49
C TYR A 148 2.75 -2.81 -12.96
N TRP A 149 2.57 -1.71 -13.69
CA TRP A 149 3.19 -0.43 -13.32
C TRP A 149 2.67 0.08 -11.97
N ALA A 150 3.55 0.04 -10.97
CA ALA A 150 3.31 0.48 -9.60
C ALA A 150 4.21 1.70 -9.29
N PRO A 151 3.80 2.92 -9.66
CA PRO A 151 4.59 4.13 -9.40
C PRO A 151 4.78 4.32 -7.89
N GLY A 152 5.97 4.76 -7.48
CA GLY A 152 6.34 4.93 -6.07
C GLY A 152 7.01 3.70 -5.44
N LEU A 153 7.02 2.54 -6.09
CA LEU A 153 7.67 1.32 -5.55
C LEU A 153 9.19 1.50 -5.32
N ASP A 154 9.84 2.32 -6.12
CA ASP A 154 11.27 2.61 -5.98
C ASP A 154 11.56 3.78 -5.01
N ASN A 155 10.53 4.44 -4.48
CA ASN A 155 10.67 5.50 -3.48
C ASN A 155 10.78 4.90 -2.08
N ASP A 156 11.48 5.60 -1.18
CA ASP A 156 11.55 5.27 0.24
C ASP A 156 10.54 6.09 1.06
N MET A 157 10.02 5.49 2.13
CA MET A 157 9.26 6.25 3.14
C MET A 157 10.15 7.37 3.71
N ASN A 158 9.62 8.59 3.71
CA ASN A 158 10.31 9.83 4.04
C ASN A 158 9.50 10.61 5.08
N ASP A 159 10.10 10.87 6.23
CA ASP A 159 9.49 11.60 7.35
C ASP A 159 9.38 13.12 7.12
N ASN A 160 9.98 13.62 6.04
CA ASN A 160 9.75 14.99 5.56
C ASN A 160 8.41 15.14 4.86
N ILE A 161 7.84 14.05 4.34
CA ILE A 161 6.48 14.03 3.80
C ILE A 161 5.53 13.82 4.97
N LYS A 162 5.02 14.93 5.52
CA LYS A 162 4.15 14.95 6.69
C LYS A 162 2.69 15.08 6.26
N PRO A 163 1.74 14.56 7.06
CA PRO A 163 0.35 14.85 6.80
C PRO A 163 0.09 16.33 7.00
N GLU A 164 -0.74 16.88 6.14
CA GLU A 164 -1.25 18.23 6.30
C GLU A 164 -2.46 18.22 7.26
N PRO A 165 -2.64 19.29 8.05
CA PRO A 165 -3.84 19.42 8.87
C PRO A 165 -5.09 19.41 7.97
N PRO A 166 -6.25 18.97 8.50
CA PRO A 166 -7.50 19.13 7.78
C PRO A 166 -7.70 20.59 7.38
N LEU A 167 -8.22 20.85 6.18
CA LEU A 167 -8.69 22.19 5.84
C LEU A 167 -9.73 22.63 6.84
N ASP A 168 -9.55 23.83 7.40
CA ASP A 168 -10.60 24.52 8.11
C ASP A 168 -11.66 24.98 7.09
N PRO A 169 -12.91 24.45 7.14
CA PRO A 169 -13.96 24.88 6.21
C PRO A 169 -14.26 26.38 6.29
N LEU A 170 -13.87 27.06 7.38
CA LEU A 170 -14.08 28.48 7.60
C LEU A 170 -12.98 29.38 7.01
N GLN A 171 -11.88 28.80 6.50
CA GLN A 171 -10.79 29.57 5.89
C GLN A 171 -10.97 29.80 4.37
N PHE A 172 -12.03 29.26 3.77
CA PHE A 172 -12.35 29.58 2.39
C PHE A 172 -13.10 30.92 2.31
N PRO A 173 -12.66 31.90 1.50
CA PRO A 173 -13.54 32.99 1.14
C PRO A 173 -14.76 32.38 0.46
N ILE A 174 -15.93 32.55 1.08
CA ILE A 174 -17.20 32.25 0.45
C ILE A 174 -17.24 33.14 -0.79
N PHE A 175 -16.95 32.60 -1.97
CA PHE A 175 -17.19 33.33 -3.20
C PHE A 175 -18.69 33.67 -3.21
N PRO A 176 -19.07 34.96 -3.18
CA PRO A 176 -20.48 35.31 -3.26
C PRO A 176 -21.00 34.71 -4.57
N ARG A 177 -22.07 33.90 -4.46
CA ARG A 177 -22.81 33.45 -5.64
C ARG A 177 -23.29 34.72 -6.36
N GLN A 178 -22.85 34.90 -7.60
CA GLN A 178 -23.48 35.84 -8.53
C GLN A 178 -24.81 35.27 -9.01
#